data_AF-A0AB94IKY3-F1
#
_entry.id   AF-A0AB94IKY3-F1
#
_cell.length_a   1.000
_cell.length_b   1.000
_cell.length_c   1.000
_cell.angle_alpha   90.00
_cell.angle_beta   90.00
_cell.angle_gamma   90.00
#
_symmetry.space_group_name_H-M   'P 1'
#
loop_
_entity.id
_entity.type
_entity.pdbx_description
1 polymer ?
#
loop_
_entity_poly.entity_id
_entity_poly.type
_entity_poly.pdbx_seq_one_letter_code
_entity_poly.pdbx_strand_id
1 'polypeptide(L)'
;MKKSMLFATFLLMLMAMLTGCSSGPDYTIKVTKELYYQQNTAAPFEIKVTEGKKAVKGLAVSAEFSMANMDHGTTDVKLAEGKDGTYSGNVALPMSGKYEVAFRMEKDGVKSEKVIEINVVKAKGVATINGEWITNEDLAFYQLVNRLQLAINRETAQQKYTGKQLEEELAYLDSQEKISNDKNQLLTQIIRLRSMAMLADEKGHKAADTEVNAAVSKAREQYNGFPSAKKLISDYGEDKFWATEKQQYKLIVLSRKVQEDVVAQVQKENPQAGEQDVLYQAQQKYEELLVSQVNSLKIEIL
;
A
#
# COMPACT_ATOMS: atom_id res chain seq x y z
N MET A 1 -12.35 1.85 -79.72
CA MET A 1 -11.22 2.15 -78.78
C MET A 1 -11.59 3.07 -77.61
N LYS A 2 -12.83 3.57 -77.45
CA LYS A 2 -13.23 4.41 -76.30
C LYS A 2 -13.85 3.66 -75.10
N LYS A 3 -14.22 2.39 -75.24
CA LYS A 3 -14.87 1.60 -74.16
C LYS A 3 -13.89 0.88 -73.21
N SER A 4 -12.66 0.56 -73.64
CA SER A 4 -11.66 -0.07 -72.74
C SER A 4 -10.91 0.95 -71.86
N MET A 5 -10.86 2.23 -72.27
CA MET A 5 -10.26 3.30 -71.46
C MET A 5 -11.13 3.68 -70.26
N LEU A 6 -12.46 3.64 -70.39
CA LEU A 6 -13.39 3.90 -69.29
C LEU A 6 -13.34 2.81 -68.20
N PHE A 7 -13.14 1.56 -68.58
CA PHE A 7 -13.03 0.44 -67.63
C PHE A 7 -11.72 0.46 -66.83
N ALA A 8 -10.60 0.81 -67.49
CA ALA A 8 -9.31 0.92 -66.81
C ALA A 8 -9.27 2.08 -65.79
N THR A 9 -9.97 3.18 -66.07
CA THR A 9 -10.04 4.34 -65.18
C THR A 9 -10.97 4.08 -63.98
N PHE A 10 -12.05 3.33 -64.17
CA PHE A 10 -12.96 2.94 -63.10
C PHE A 10 -12.34 1.89 -62.16
N LEU A 11 -11.52 0.97 -62.69
CA LEU A 11 -10.81 -0.04 -61.90
C LEU A 11 -9.64 0.58 -61.08
N LEU A 12 -8.98 1.61 -61.61
CA LEU A 12 -7.97 2.37 -60.87
C LEU A 12 -8.58 3.21 -59.72
N MET A 13 -9.80 3.73 -59.92
CA MET A 13 -10.53 4.49 -58.89
C MET A 13 -11.10 3.58 -57.79
N LEU A 14 -11.43 2.32 -58.11
CA LEU A 14 -11.80 1.31 -57.11
C LEU A 14 -10.61 0.85 -56.25
N MET A 15 -9.39 0.80 -56.80
CA MET A 15 -8.18 0.45 -56.04
C MET A 15 -7.72 1.55 -55.07
N ALA A 16 -8.13 2.81 -55.27
CA ALA A 16 -7.87 3.91 -54.34
C ALA A 16 -8.79 3.91 -53.11
N MET A 17 -9.84 3.07 -53.07
CA MET A 17 -10.73 2.93 -51.90
C MET A 17 -10.34 1.80 -50.94
N LEU A 18 -9.26 1.08 -51.22
CA LEU A 18 -8.76 -0.02 -50.36
C LEU A 18 -7.57 0.39 -49.47
N THR A 19 -7.14 1.66 -49.48
CA THR A 19 -6.25 2.22 -48.45
C THR A 19 -7.07 2.75 -47.27
N GLY A 20 -7.89 1.88 -46.67
CA GLY A 20 -8.57 2.13 -45.40
C GLY A 20 -7.74 1.62 -44.21
N CYS A 21 -6.43 1.88 -44.21
CA CYS A 21 -5.55 1.53 -43.09
C CYS A 21 -5.52 2.69 -42.09
N SER A 22 -6.10 2.44 -40.90
CA SER A 22 -5.80 3.07 -39.60
C SER A 22 -5.74 4.59 -39.50
N SER A 23 -6.79 5.33 -39.87
CA SER A 23 -6.89 6.78 -39.60
C SER A 23 -7.35 7.13 -38.18
N GLY A 24 -7.29 6.18 -37.24
CA GLY A 24 -7.64 6.41 -35.85
C GLY A 24 -6.54 7.19 -35.12
N PRO A 25 -6.89 7.92 -34.04
CA PRO A 25 -5.91 8.60 -33.21
C PRO A 25 -4.88 7.62 -32.63
N ASP A 26 -3.60 7.98 -32.68
CA ASP A 26 -2.50 7.11 -32.20
C ASP A 26 -2.29 7.30 -30.70
N TYR A 27 -3.17 6.68 -29.92
CA TYR A 27 -3.08 6.69 -28.47
C TYR A 27 -1.97 5.77 -27.96
N THR A 28 -1.16 6.28 -27.05
CA THR A 28 -0.22 5.52 -26.22
C THR A 28 -0.86 5.26 -24.86
N ILE A 29 -0.84 4.00 -24.43
CA ILE A 29 -1.36 3.55 -23.14
C ILE A 29 -0.18 3.13 -22.26
N LYS A 30 -0.17 3.60 -21.01
CA LYS A 30 0.77 3.15 -19.98
C LYS A 30 0.02 2.75 -18.73
N VAL A 31 0.21 1.53 -18.27
CA VAL A 31 -0.25 1.13 -16.93
C VAL A 31 0.54 1.92 -15.89
N THR A 32 -0.14 2.53 -14.92
CA THR A 32 0.51 3.43 -13.95
C THR A 32 1.04 2.70 -12.73
N LYS A 33 0.48 1.52 -12.42
CA LYS A 33 0.83 0.68 -11.26
C LYS A 33 0.85 -0.79 -11.63
N GLU A 34 1.61 -1.58 -10.88
CA GLU A 34 1.59 -3.03 -11.03
C GLU A 34 0.23 -3.59 -10.61
N LEU A 35 -0.30 -4.54 -11.38
CA LEU A 35 -1.59 -5.16 -11.08
C LEU A 35 -1.37 -6.44 -10.28
N TYR A 36 -1.90 -6.47 -9.06
CA TYR A 36 -1.76 -7.61 -8.16
C TYR A 36 -3.03 -8.45 -8.12
N TYR A 37 -2.88 -9.77 -8.26
CA TYR A 37 -3.95 -10.72 -8.02
C TYR A 37 -4.10 -11.03 -6.53
N GLN A 38 -5.33 -10.87 -6.03
CA GLN A 38 -5.79 -11.36 -4.75
C GLN A 38 -7.05 -12.19 -4.96
N GLN A 39 -7.11 -13.37 -4.34
CA GLN A 39 -8.23 -14.29 -4.52
C GLN A 39 -9.56 -13.63 -4.12
N ASN A 40 -10.57 -13.78 -4.98
CA ASN A 40 -11.93 -13.27 -4.80
C ASN A 40 -12.02 -11.75 -4.55
N THR A 41 -11.01 -10.97 -4.96
CA THR A 41 -10.97 -9.52 -4.73
C THR A 41 -10.71 -8.81 -6.04
N ALA A 42 -11.47 -7.76 -6.33
CA ALA A 42 -11.20 -6.90 -7.47
C ALA A 42 -10.01 -5.97 -7.14
N ALA A 43 -9.02 -5.93 -8.02
CA ALA A 43 -7.84 -5.10 -7.85
C ALA A 43 -7.99 -3.77 -8.61
N PRO A 44 -7.49 -2.65 -8.04
CA PRO A 44 -7.49 -1.37 -8.75
C PRO A 44 -6.56 -1.45 -9.96
N PHE A 45 -7.06 -1.03 -11.12
CA PHE A 45 -6.34 -0.94 -12.37
C PHE A 45 -6.42 0.47 -12.91
N GLU A 46 -5.27 1.06 -13.22
CA GLU A 46 -5.18 2.43 -13.75
C GLU A 46 -4.20 2.49 -14.92
N ILE A 47 -4.62 3.22 -15.95
CA ILE A 47 -3.79 3.55 -17.09
C ILE A 47 -3.72 5.06 -17.29
N LYS A 48 -2.69 5.51 -17.99
CA LYS A 48 -2.57 6.86 -18.55
C LYS A 48 -2.61 6.78 -20.07
N VAL A 49 -3.49 7.59 -20.67
CA VAL A 49 -3.65 7.69 -22.12
C VAL A 49 -3.09 9.01 -22.61
N THR A 50 -2.21 8.92 -23.61
CA THR A 50 -1.56 10.09 -24.22
C THR A 50 -1.61 10.04 -25.73
N GLU A 51 -1.73 11.20 -26.37
CA GLU A 51 -1.53 11.39 -27.81
C GLU A 51 -0.27 12.23 -27.98
N GLY A 52 0.82 11.61 -28.47
CA GLY A 52 2.16 12.17 -28.35
C GLY A 52 2.54 12.42 -26.88
N LYS A 53 2.74 13.69 -26.49
CA LYS A 53 3.09 14.09 -25.12
C LYS A 53 1.91 14.64 -24.31
N LYS A 54 0.72 14.77 -24.91
CA LYS A 54 -0.44 15.40 -24.26
C LYS A 54 -1.33 14.33 -23.66
N ALA A 55 -1.76 14.57 -22.42
CA ALA A 55 -2.80 13.77 -21.78
C ALA A 55 -4.12 13.90 -22.54
N VAL A 56 -4.76 12.77 -22.83
CA VAL A 56 -6.06 12.75 -23.52
C VAL A 56 -7.18 12.68 -22.49
N LYS A 57 -8.22 13.49 -22.70
CA LYS A 57 -9.43 13.59 -21.88
C LYS A 57 -10.68 13.43 -22.74
N GLY A 58 -11.79 13.07 -22.11
CA GLY A 58 -13.08 12.82 -22.74
C GLY A 58 -13.17 11.50 -23.52
N LEU A 59 -12.35 10.50 -23.17
CA LEU A 59 -12.42 9.16 -23.77
C LEU A 59 -13.39 8.28 -23.01
N ALA A 60 -14.26 7.56 -23.72
CA ALA A 60 -14.87 6.35 -23.19
C ALA A 60 -13.86 5.21 -23.35
N VAL A 61 -13.40 4.64 -22.23
CA VAL A 61 -12.39 3.58 -22.24
C VAL A 61 -12.93 2.32 -21.59
N SER A 62 -12.81 1.20 -22.28
CA SER A 62 -13.01 -0.15 -21.73
C SER A 62 -11.79 -1.02 -22.01
N ALA A 63 -11.49 -1.92 -21.09
CA ALA A 63 -10.40 -2.89 -21.20
C ALA A 63 -10.97 -4.31 -21.07
N GLU A 64 -10.60 -5.18 -22.00
CA GLU A 64 -10.90 -6.61 -21.98
C GLU A 64 -9.59 -7.36 -21.68
N PHE A 65 -9.58 -8.15 -20.61
CA PHE A 65 -8.43 -8.92 -20.17
C PHE A 65 -8.60 -10.37 -20.60
N SER A 66 -7.60 -10.92 -21.30
CA SER A 66 -7.48 -12.33 -21.63
C SER A 66 -6.10 -12.84 -21.20
N MET A 67 -6.03 -14.08 -20.73
CA MET A 67 -4.73 -14.68 -20.41
C MET A 67 -4.01 -15.07 -21.71
N ALA A 68 -2.73 -14.71 -21.83
CA ALA A 68 -1.98 -14.89 -23.07
C ALA A 68 -1.73 -16.37 -23.44
N ASN A 69 -1.67 -17.27 -22.45
CA ASN A 69 -1.25 -18.66 -22.65
C ASN A 69 -2.28 -19.72 -22.23
N MET A 70 -3.44 -19.32 -21.68
CA MET A 70 -4.47 -20.26 -21.22
C MET A 70 -5.85 -19.62 -21.38
N ASP A 71 -6.84 -20.40 -21.79
CA ASP A 71 -8.23 -19.91 -21.88
C ASP A 71 -8.92 -20.04 -20.52
N HIS A 72 -9.14 -18.90 -19.87
CA HIS A 72 -9.94 -18.77 -18.65
C HIS A 72 -11.12 -17.80 -18.87
N GLY A 73 -11.52 -17.60 -20.14
CA GLY A 73 -12.45 -16.55 -20.53
C GLY A 73 -11.84 -15.15 -20.49
N THR A 74 -12.70 -14.16 -20.69
CA THR A 74 -12.34 -12.73 -20.69
C THR A 74 -12.94 -12.01 -19.47
N THR A 75 -12.29 -10.92 -19.05
CA THR A 75 -12.81 -10.02 -18.03
C THR A 75 -12.87 -8.61 -18.58
N ASP A 76 -14.06 -8.03 -18.66
CA ASP A 76 -14.28 -6.67 -19.13
C ASP A 76 -14.36 -5.68 -17.96
N VAL A 77 -13.71 -4.52 -18.10
CA VAL A 77 -13.83 -3.40 -17.17
C VAL A 77 -14.01 -2.09 -17.93
N LYS A 78 -14.95 -1.27 -17.47
CA LYS A 78 -15.07 0.13 -17.89
C LYS A 78 -14.21 1.00 -17.00
N LEU A 79 -13.41 1.88 -17.60
CA LEU A 79 -12.51 2.75 -16.86
C LEU A 79 -13.11 4.16 -16.77
N ALA A 80 -13.21 4.65 -15.55
CA ALA A 80 -13.64 6.01 -15.26
C ALA A 80 -12.50 7.00 -15.49
N GLU A 81 -12.78 8.11 -16.15
CA GLU A 81 -11.80 9.18 -16.36
C GLU A 81 -11.41 9.84 -15.04
N GLY A 82 -10.10 10.01 -14.86
CA GLY A 82 -9.47 10.70 -13.74
C GLY A 82 -8.81 12.02 -14.17
N LYS A 83 -7.78 12.43 -13.41
CA LYS A 83 -7.02 13.65 -13.70
C LYS A 83 -5.89 13.35 -14.69
N ASP A 84 -5.44 14.37 -15.42
CA ASP A 84 -4.24 14.28 -16.27
C ASP A 84 -4.18 13.09 -17.24
N GLY A 85 -5.35 12.71 -17.77
CA GLY A 85 -5.51 11.62 -18.74
C GLY A 85 -5.37 10.22 -18.14
N THR A 86 -5.59 10.08 -16.83
CA THR A 86 -5.72 8.77 -16.20
C THR A 86 -7.12 8.20 -16.37
N TYR A 87 -7.20 6.87 -16.44
CA TYR A 87 -8.44 6.12 -16.52
C TYR A 87 -8.33 4.92 -15.59
N SER A 88 -9.28 4.75 -14.68
CA SER A 88 -9.19 3.75 -13.61
C SER A 88 -10.47 2.94 -13.42
N GLY A 89 -10.33 1.69 -12.99
CA GLY A 89 -11.45 0.81 -12.63
C GLY A 89 -10.96 -0.32 -11.72
N ASN A 90 -11.88 -1.19 -11.29
CA ASN A 90 -11.55 -2.39 -10.52
C ASN A 90 -11.76 -3.63 -11.38
N VAL A 91 -10.78 -4.53 -11.39
CA VAL A 91 -10.80 -5.76 -12.20
C VAL A 91 -10.63 -6.98 -11.31
N ALA A 92 -11.55 -7.95 -11.44
CA ALA A 92 -11.50 -9.21 -10.71
C ALA A 92 -10.92 -10.31 -11.61
N LEU A 93 -9.58 -10.44 -11.60
CA LEU A 93 -8.89 -11.43 -12.41
C LEU A 93 -8.88 -12.81 -11.73
N PRO A 94 -8.96 -13.91 -12.50
CA PRO A 94 -9.03 -15.25 -11.95
C PRO A 94 -7.72 -15.75 -11.33
N MET A 95 -6.56 -15.25 -11.79
CA MET A 95 -5.25 -15.66 -11.29
C MET A 95 -4.13 -14.67 -11.67
N SER A 96 -2.93 -14.89 -11.12
CA SER A 96 -1.70 -14.22 -11.58
C SER A 96 -1.18 -14.85 -12.88
N GLY A 97 -0.55 -14.06 -13.74
CA GLY A 97 0.03 -14.54 -14.99
C GLY A 97 0.19 -13.42 -16.03
N LYS A 98 0.55 -13.81 -17.25
CA LYS A 98 0.60 -12.88 -18.39
C LYS A 98 -0.80 -12.71 -18.99
N TYR A 99 -1.17 -11.45 -19.20
CA TYR A 99 -2.44 -11.06 -19.81
C TYR A 99 -2.21 -10.22 -21.05
N GLU A 100 -3.01 -10.45 -22.08
CA GLU A 100 -3.25 -9.49 -23.15
C GLU A 100 -4.46 -8.63 -22.74
N VAL A 101 -4.30 -7.32 -22.85
CA VAL A 101 -5.35 -6.35 -22.50
C VAL A 101 -5.72 -5.55 -23.74
N ALA A 102 -6.91 -5.80 -24.25
CA ALA A 102 -7.48 -5.09 -25.39
C ALA A 102 -8.26 -3.87 -24.90
N PHE A 103 -7.73 -2.68 -25.17
CA PHE A 103 -8.37 -1.41 -24.87
C PHE A 103 -9.20 -0.94 -26.06
N ARG A 104 -10.49 -0.69 -25.81
CA ARG A 104 -11.40 -0.03 -26.74
C ARG A 104 -11.62 1.39 -26.24
N MET A 105 -11.26 2.36 -27.07
CA MET A 105 -11.33 3.79 -26.76
C MET A 105 -12.22 4.48 -27.78
N GLU A 106 -13.12 5.34 -27.31
CA GLU A 106 -14.00 6.12 -28.17
C GLU A 106 -14.02 7.60 -27.74
N LYS A 107 -13.92 8.49 -28.72
CA LYS A 107 -14.10 9.94 -28.54
C LYS A 107 -14.76 10.54 -29.76
N ASP A 108 -15.83 11.30 -29.54
CA ASP A 108 -16.59 11.97 -30.60
C ASP A 108 -17.02 11.03 -31.75
N GLY A 109 -17.36 9.78 -31.40
CA GLY A 109 -17.74 8.72 -32.35
C GLY A 109 -16.58 8.04 -33.08
N VAL A 110 -15.33 8.49 -32.88
CA VAL A 110 -14.13 7.86 -33.43
C VAL A 110 -13.63 6.79 -32.48
N LYS A 111 -13.53 5.55 -32.98
CA LYS A 111 -13.07 4.38 -32.23
C LYS A 111 -11.60 4.08 -32.51
N SER A 112 -10.89 3.65 -31.47
CA SER A 112 -9.52 3.14 -31.54
C SER A 112 -9.39 1.91 -30.66
N GLU A 113 -8.53 0.98 -31.08
CA GLU A 113 -8.19 -0.22 -30.33
C GLU A 113 -6.68 -0.30 -30.13
N LYS A 114 -6.26 -0.75 -28.94
CA LYS A 114 -4.86 -1.01 -28.62
C LYS A 114 -4.77 -2.24 -27.74
N VAL A 115 -3.84 -3.13 -28.06
CA VAL A 115 -3.54 -4.31 -27.23
C VAL A 115 -2.17 -4.11 -26.59
N ILE A 116 -2.07 -4.36 -25.29
CA ILE A 116 -0.78 -4.42 -24.60
C ILE A 116 -0.70 -5.72 -23.80
N GLU A 117 0.52 -6.19 -23.56
CA GLU A 117 0.77 -7.26 -22.60
C GLU A 117 1.03 -6.67 -21.22
N ILE A 118 0.44 -7.26 -20.19
CA ILE A 118 0.76 -6.97 -18.79
C ILE A 118 1.07 -8.26 -18.04
N ASN A 119 1.84 -8.14 -16.97
CA ASN A 119 2.07 -9.22 -16.03
C ASN A 119 1.33 -8.93 -14.73
N VAL A 120 0.44 -9.85 -14.34
CA VAL A 120 -0.33 -9.78 -13.10
C VAL A 120 0.35 -10.65 -12.06
N VAL A 121 0.78 -10.05 -10.95
CA VAL A 121 1.60 -10.72 -9.94
C VAL A 121 0.74 -11.15 -8.77
N LYS A 122 1.00 -12.35 -8.22
CA LYS A 122 0.34 -12.77 -6.98
C LYS A 122 0.82 -11.87 -5.84
N ALA A 123 -0.11 -11.22 -5.15
CA ALA A 123 0.22 -10.41 -3.99
C ALA A 123 0.88 -11.26 -2.90
N LYS A 124 1.97 -10.75 -2.30
CA LYS A 124 2.63 -11.39 -1.14
C LYS A 124 2.18 -10.80 0.20
N GLY A 125 1.30 -9.80 0.16
CA GLY A 125 0.85 -9.07 1.33
C GLY A 125 -0.33 -8.15 1.02
N VAL A 126 -0.51 -7.17 1.88
CA VAL A 126 -1.65 -6.23 1.86
C VAL A 126 -1.23 -4.82 1.42
N ALA A 127 0.06 -4.54 1.43
CA ALA A 127 0.61 -3.27 0.98
C ALA A 127 2.10 -3.41 0.67
N THR A 128 2.67 -2.41 0.02
CA THR A 128 4.13 -2.24 -0.08
C THR A 128 4.56 -0.82 0.32
N ILE A 129 5.80 -0.70 0.81
CA ILE A 129 6.50 0.58 1.01
C ILE A 129 7.82 0.48 0.24
N ASN A 130 8.00 1.31 -0.78
CA ASN A 130 9.14 1.25 -1.69
C ASN A 130 9.38 -0.16 -2.29
N GLY A 131 8.31 -0.92 -2.49
CA GLY A 131 8.35 -2.30 -3.01
C GLY A 131 8.58 -3.38 -1.94
N GLU A 132 8.88 -3.02 -0.69
CA GLU A 132 8.93 -3.97 0.42
C GLU A 132 7.52 -4.30 0.93
N TRP A 133 7.22 -5.59 1.08
CA TRP A 133 5.88 -6.06 1.46
C TRP A 133 5.55 -5.83 2.93
N ILE A 134 4.31 -5.44 3.18
CA ILE A 134 3.60 -5.63 4.44
C ILE A 134 2.72 -6.85 4.26
N THR A 135 3.02 -7.95 4.96
CA THR A 135 2.32 -9.22 4.78
C THR A 135 1.16 -9.40 5.76
N ASN A 136 0.38 -10.46 5.59
CA ASN A 136 -0.63 -10.83 6.59
C ASN A 136 0.02 -11.32 7.90
N GLU A 137 1.22 -11.89 7.85
CA GLU A 137 1.97 -12.23 9.06
C GLU A 137 2.37 -10.97 9.84
N ASP A 138 2.77 -9.89 9.16
CA ASP A 138 3.06 -8.60 9.80
C ASP A 138 1.83 -8.08 10.56
N LEU A 139 0.66 -8.07 9.90
CA LEU A 139 -0.59 -7.64 10.52
C LEU A 139 -0.96 -8.51 11.74
N ALA A 140 -0.84 -9.83 11.60
CA ALA A 140 -1.15 -10.76 12.68
C ALA A 140 -0.20 -10.58 13.88
N PHE A 141 1.07 -10.26 13.62
CA PHE A 141 2.04 -9.99 14.69
C PHE A 141 1.70 -8.68 15.43
N TYR A 142 1.39 -7.60 14.71
CA TYR A 142 0.95 -6.35 15.34
C TYR A 142 -0.35 -6.53 16.13
N GLN A 143 -1.28 -7.33 15.62
CA GLN A 143 -2.49 -7.69 16.33
C GLN A 143 -2.17 -8.43 17.65
N LEU A 144 -1.20 -9.36 17.62
CA LEU A 144 -0.74 -10.04 18.83
C LEU A 144 -0.13 -9.07 19.84
N VAL A 145 0.75 -8.16 19.40
CA VAL A 145 1.37 -7.14 20.28
C VAL A 145 0.30 -6.27 20.95
N ASN A 146 -0.73 -5.85 20.20
CA ASN A 146 -1.86 -5.11 20.76
C ASN A 146 -2.65 -5.93 21.79
N ARG A 147 -2.90 -7.22 21.52
CA ARG A 147 -3.55 -8.13 22.48
C ARG A 147 -2.71 -8.35 23.73
N LEU A 148 -1.38 -8.43 23.62
CA LEU A 148 -0.47 -8.50 24.77
C LEU A 148 -0.63 -7.28 25.66
N GLN A 149 -0.62 -6.08 25.08
CA GLN A 149 -0.81 -4.85 25.85
C GLN A 149 -2.18 -4.80 26.54
N LEU A 150 -3.25 -5.20 25.85
CA LEU A 150 -4.59 -5.26 26.42
C LEU A 150 -4.69 -6.29 27.55
N ALA A 151 -4.07 -7.47 27.40
CA ALA A 151 -4.04 -8.49 28.44
C ALA A 151 -3.33 -7.99 29.71
N ILE A 152 -2.18 -7.34 29.54
CA ILE A 152 -1.42 -6.70 30.64
C ILE A 152 -2.25 -5.62 31.32
N ASN A 153 -2.92 -4.77 30.54
CA ASN A 153 -3.77 -3.71 31.09
C ASN A 153 -4.96 -4.27 31.87
N ARG A 154 -5.60 -5.35 31.38
CA ARG A 154 -6.70 -6.03 32.08
C ARG A 154 -6.22 -6.63 33.40
N GLU A 155 -5.09 -7.33 33.39
CA GLU A 155 -4.54 -7.95 34.59
C GLU A 155 -4.15 -6.88 35.63
N THR A 156 -3.55 -5.78 35.18
CA THR A 156 -3.21 -4.63 36.02
C THR A 156 -4.48 -3.96 36.60
N ALA A 157 -5.53 -3.78 35.79
CA ALA A 157 -6.79 -3.22 36.24
C ALA A 157 -7.45 -4.09 37.31
N GLN A 158 -7.44 -5.42 37.13
CA GLN A 158 -7.97 -6.38 38.10
C GLN A 158 -7.21 -6.39 39.42
N GLN A 159 -5.90 -6.11 39.40
CA GLN A 159 -5.09 -5.97 40.61
C GLN A 159 -5.32 -4.63 41.32
N LYS A 160 -5.62 -3.57 40.57
CA LYS A 160 -5.68 -2.19 41.07
C LYS A 160 -7.07 -1.73 41.48
N TYR A 161 -8.11 -2.17 40.78
CA TYR A 161 -9.48 -1.67 40.92
C TYR A 161 -10.44 -2.78 41.33
N THR A 162 -11.56 -2.40 41.95
CA THR A 162 -12.64 -3.31 42.34
C THR A 162 -14.01 -2.66 42.10
N GLY A 163 -15.07 -3.48 42.13
CA GLY A 163 -16.45 -3.02 42.00
C GLY A 163 -16.70 -2.25 40.70
N LYS A 164 -17.49 -1.18 40.77
CA LYS A 164 -17.91 -0.39 39.61
C LYS A 164 -16.73 0.20 38.83
N GLN A 165 -15.64 0.60 39.51
CA GLN A 165 -14.46 1.15 38.83
C GLN A 165 -13.76 0.09 37.98
N LEU A 166 -13.70 -1.16 38.45
CA LEU A 166 -13.18 -2.27 37.64
C LEU A 166 -14.08 -2.56 36.44
N GLU A 167 -15.40 -2.55 36.62
CA GLU A 167 -16.35 -2.76 35.54
C GLU A 167 -16.20 -1.71 34.43
N GLU A 168 -16.09 -0.43 34.80
CA GLU A 168 -15.89 0.67 33.86
C GLU A 168 -14.55 0.55 33.10
N GLU A 169 -13.45 0.21 33.80
CA GLU A 169 -12.14 0.02 33.17
C GLU A 169 -12.12 -1.18 32.21
N LEU A 170 -12.72 -2.31 32.60
CA LEU A 170 -12.80 -3.49 31.74
C LEU A 170 -13.66 -3.24 30.50
N ALA A 171 -14.78 -2.51 30.64
CA ALA A 171 -15.62 -2.12 29.51
C ALA A 171 -14.87 -1.19 28.53
N TYR A 172 -14.03 -0.29 29.05
CA TYR A 172 -13.16 0.53 28.21
C TYR A 172 -12.15 -0.35 27.45
N LEU A 173 -11.48 -1.29 28.11
CA LEU A 173 -10.51 -2.19 27.48
C LEU A 173 -11.18 -3.10 26.41
N ASP A 174 -12.42 -3.56 26.64
CA ASP A 174 -13.22 -4.29 25.64
C ASP A 174 -13.47 -3.45 24.38
N SER A 175 -13.72 -2.15 24.55
CA SER A 175 -13.90 -1.23 23.42
C SER A 175 -12.61 -1.04 22.62
N GLN A 176 -11.46 -0.99 23.30
CA GLN A 176 -10.13 -0.88 22.68
C GLN A 176 -9.77 -2.13 21.88
N GLU A 177 -10.17 -3.32 22.34
CA GLU A 177 -9.91 -4.57 21.64
C GLU A 177 -10.49 -4.58 20.23
N LYS A 178 -11.73 -4.12 20.05
CA LYS A 178 -12.38 -4.03 18.73
C LYS A 178 -11.62 -3.11 17.78
N ILE A 179 -11.15 -1.96 18.29
CA ILE A 179 -10.40 -0.97 17.49
C ILE A 179 -9.00 -1.51 17.14
N SER A 180 -8.35 -2.19 18.09
CA SER A 180 -6.99 -2.71 17.92
C SER A 180 -6.87 -3.85 16.88
N ASN A 181 -8.00 -4.46 16.54
CA ASN A 181 -8.10 -5.52 15.53
C ASN A 181 -8.45 -4.96 14.13
N ASP A 182 -8.69 -3.67 13.99
CA ASP A 182 -8.98 -3.06 12.69
C ASP A 182 -7.75 -3.11 11.77
N LYS A 183 -7.93 -3.67 10.57
CA LYS A 183 -6.84 -3.90 9.62
C LYS A 183 -6.20 -2.59 9.17
N ASN A 184 -6.99 -1.52 9.01
CA ASN A 184 -6.46 -0.22 8.57
C ASN A 184 -5.67 0.45 9.69
N GLN A 185 -6.08 0.31 10.95
CA GLN A 185 -5.30 0.75 12.10
C GLN A 185 -3.97 0.01 12.20
N LEU A 186 -3.97 -1.32 12.09
CA LEU A 186 -2.75 -2.14 12.10
C LEU A 186 -1.80 -1.75 10.96
N LEU A 187 -2.34 -1.61 9.74
CA LEU A 187 -1.56 -1.18 8.58
C LEU A 187 -0.97 0.22 8.77
N THR A 188 -1.75 1.15 9.33
CA THR A 188 -1.28 2.51 9.63
C THR A 188 -0.13 2.50 10.64
N GLN A 189 -0.21 1.67 11.69
CA GLN A 189 0.88 1.53 12.67
C GLN A 189 2.17 1.02 12.01
N ILE A 190 2.07 -0.03 11.17
CA ILE A 190 3.23 -0.59 10.45
C ILE A 190 3.84 0.46 9.51
N ILE A 191 3.01 1.16 8.73
CA ILE A 191 3.48 2.19 7.80
C ILE A 191 4.21 3.30 8.56
N ARG A 192 3.63 3.81 9.65
CA ARG A 192 4.24 4.89 10.45
C ARG A 192 5.60 4.45 11.00
N LEU A 193 5.70 3.26 11.60
CA LEU A 193 6.95 2.76 12.15
C LEU A 193 8.02 2.56 11.07
N ARG A 194 7.68 1.84 9.99
CA ARG A 194 8.63 1.55 8.91
C ARG A 194 9.09 2.83 8.20
N SER A 195 8.19 3.79 8.00
CA SER A 195 8.53 5.08 7.37
C SER A 195 9.57 5.84 8.18
N MET A 196 9.41 5.92 9.51
CA MET A 196 10.36 6.62 10.36
C MET A 196 11.66 5.86 10.55
N ALA A 197 11.62 4.52 10.54
CA ALA A 197 12.82 3.70 10.53
C ALA A 197 13.63 3.89 9.23
N MET A 198 12.97 3.98 8.07
CA MET A 198 13.61 4.32 6.79
C MET A 198 14.23 5.71 6.82
N LEU A 199 13.52 6.71 7.35
CA LEU A 199 14.07 8.06 7.52
C LEU A 199 15.31 8.07 8.43
N ALA A 200 15.33 7.25 9.48
CA ALA A 200 16.52 7.10 10.32
C ALA A 200 17.71 6.60 9.50
N ASP A 201 17.51 5.58 8.67
CA ASP A 201 18.54 5.02 7.81
C ASP A 201 19.04 6.02 6.76
N GLU A 202 18.12 6.80 6.16
CA GLU A 202 18.43 7.92 5.24
C GLU A 202 19.29 9.00 5.91
N LYS A 203 19.05 9.27 7.20
CA LYS A 203 19.87 10.17 8.03
C LYS A 203 21.20 9.56 8.50
N GLY A 204 21.47 8.30 8.15
CA GLY A 204 22.70 7.59 8.50
C GLY A 204 22.67 6.93 9.89
N HIS A 205 21.53 6.91 10.58
CA HIS A 205 21.39 6.16 11.82
C HIS A 205 21.46 4.66 11.56
N LYS A 206 21.95 3.93 12.56
CA LYS A 206 21.96 2.47 12.59
C LYS A 206 21.44 1.99 13.93
N ALA A 207 20.69 0.90 13.94
CA ALA A 207 20.32 0.21 15.17
C ALA A 207 21.41 -0.81 15.52
N ALA A 208 22.16 -0.54 16.58
CA ALA A 208 23.18 -1.47 17.03
C ALA A 208 22.53 -2.70 17.68
N ASP A 209 23.10 -3.89 17.47
CA ASP A 209 22.55 -5.13 18.03
C ASP A 209 22.44 -5.08 19.57
N THR A 210 23.35 -4.37 20.24
CA THR A 210 23.33 -4.17 21.69
C THR A 210 22.11 -3.35 22.13
N GLU A 211 21.77 -2.27 21.42
CA GLU A 211 20.60 -1.44 21.69
C GLU A 211 19.30 -2.24 21.48
N VAL A 212 19.24 -2.99 20.38
CA VAL A 212 18.08 -3.83 20.04
C VAL A 212 17.90 -4.93 21.08
N ASN A 213 18.96 -5.66 21.44
CA ASN A 213 18.88 -6.72 22.43
C ASN A 213 18.50 -6.18 23.81
N ALA A 214 19.00 -5.01 24.21
CA ALA A 214 18.61 -4.38 25.47
C ALA A 214 17.12 -4.02 25.49
N ALA A 215 16.60 -3.47 24.39
CA ALA A 215 15.18 -3.14 24.27
C ALA A 215 14.29 -4.40 24.30
N VAL A 216 14.68 -5.46 23.59
CA VAL A 216 13.97 -6.76 23.59
C VAL A 216 14.00 -7.40 24.98
N SER A 217 15.14 -7.38 25.68
CA SER A 217 15.24 -7.90 27.05
C SER A 217 14.30 -7.18 28.00
N LYS A 218 14.21 -5.84 27.91
CA LYS A 218 13.26 -5.06 28.71
C LYS A 218 11.80 -5.44 28.42
N ALA A 219 11.46 -5.62 27.14
CA ALA A 219 10.13 -6.09 26.73
C ALA A 219 9.83 -7.47 27.31
N ARG A 220 10.80 -8.39 27.26
CA ARG A 220 10.71 -9.72 27.85
C ARG A 220 10.50 -9.70 29.35
N GLU A 221 11.24 -8.87 30.08
CA GLU A 221 11.03 -8.68 31.52
C GLU A 221 9.61 -8.18 31.81
N GLN A 222 9.14 -7.19 31.06
CA GLN A 222 7.77 -6.69 31.18
C GLN A 222 6.74 -7.80 30.97
N TYR A 223 6.82 -8.54 29.85
CA TYR A 223 5.85 -9.59 29.53
C TYR A 223 5.90 -10.76 30.52
N ASN A 224 7.08 -11.11 31.03
CA ASN A 224 7.23 -12.19 32.01
C ASN A 224 6.56 -11.91 33.35
N GLY A 225 6.35 -10.62 33.67
CA GLY A 225 5.62 -10.16 34.84
C GLY A 225 4.13 -10.50 34.84
N PHE A 226 3.55 -10.85 33.67
CA PHE A 226 2.11 -11.08 33.52
C PHE A 226 1.85 -12.50 32.98
N PRO A 227 1.16 -13.39 33.73
CA PRO A 227 0.79 -14.72 33.25
C PRO A 227 -0.05 -14.68 31.97
N SER A 228 -0.92 -13.68 31.82
CA SER A 228 -1.73 -13.50 30.63
C SER A 228 -0.89 -13.26 29.36
N ALA A 229 0.15 -12.42 29.47
CA ALA A 229 1.09 -12.15 28.39
C ALA A 229 1.94 -13.37 28.02
N LYS A 230 2.48 -14.07 29.04
CA LYS A 230 3.25 -15.32 28.82
C LYS A 230 2.44 -16.37 28.08
N LYS A 231 1.15 -16.53 28.42
CA LYS A 231 0.27 -17.47 27.73
C LYS A 231 0.13 -17.12 26.24
N LEU A 232 -0.13 -15.85 25.93
CA LEU A 232 -0.28 -15.39 24.54
C LEU A 232 1.00 -15.59 23.71
N ILE A 233 2.18 -15.32 24.30
CA ILE A 233 3.47 -15.56 23.64
C ILE A 233 3.68 -17.06 23.40
N SER A 234 3.38 -17.89 24.39
CA SER A 234 3.48 -19.35 24.28
C SER A 234 2.54 -19.90 23.20
N ASP A 235 1.29 -19.42 23.13
CA ASP A 235 0.30 -19.84 22.14
C ASP A 235 0.72 -19.48 20.69
N TYR A 236 1.45 -18.37 20.52
CA TYR A 236 1.99 -17.96 19.22
C TYR A 236 3.25 -18.75 18.80
N GLY A 237 3.95 -19.32 19.78
CA GLY A 237 5.26 -19.95 19.63
C GLY A 237 6.38 -18.98 20.06
N GLU A 238 6.98 -19.27 21.21
CA GLU A 238 7.90 -18.36 21.90
C GLU A 238 9.12 -17.97 21.06
N ASP A 239 9.81 -18.94 20.45
CA ASP A 239 11.00 -18.65 19.61
C ASP A 239 10.64 -17.77 18.41
N LYS A 240 9.50 -18.06 17.77
CA LYS A 240 8.99 -17.29 16.64
C LYS A 240 8.61 -15.88 17.07
N PHE A 241 7.94 -15.75 18.22
CA PHE A 241 7.59 -14.45 18.81
C PHE A 241 8.84 -13.60 19.00
N TRP A 242 9.84 -14.11 19.73
CA TRP A 242 11.04 -13.34 20.04
C TRP A 242 11.92 -13.04 18.83
N ALA A 243 11.96 -13.94 17.84
CA ALA A 243 12.64 -13.67 16.58
C ALA A 243 11.98 -12.50 15.82
N THR A 244 10.65 -12.47 15.78
CA THR A 244 9.87 -11.43 15.10
C THR A 244 9.94 -10.11 15.87
N GLU A 245 9.80 -10.17 17.19
CA GLU A 245 9.89 -9.03 18.10
C GLU A 245 11.25 -8.33 17.98
N LYS A 246 12.34 -9.10 17.87
CA LYS A 246 13.68 -8.53 17.64
C LYS A 246 13.77 -7.71 16.34
N GLN A 247 13.15 -8.17 15.26
CA GLN A 247 13.11 -7.41 14.00
C GLN A 247 12.29 -6.12 14.16
N GLN A 248 11.17 -6.19 14.87
CA GLN A 248 10.34 -5.02 15.17
C GLN A 248 11.10 -4.00 16.04
N TYR A 249 11.83 -4.46 17.05
CA TYR A 249 12.64 -3.57 17.90
C TYR A 249 13.77 -2.87 17.14
N LYS A 250 14.31 -3.48 16.08
CA LYS A 250 15.26 -2.80 15.20
C LYS A 250 14.63 -1.54 14.58
N LEU A 251 13.39 -1.65 14.09
CA LEU A 251 12.64 -0.53 13.53
C LEU A 251 12.29 0.51 14.62
N ILE A 252 11.89 0.06 15.81
CA ILE A 252 11.60 0.94 16.96
C ILE A 252 12.83 1.75 17.36
N VAL A 253 13.99 1.10 17.48
CA VAL A 253 15.26 1.77 17.83
C VAL A 253 15.62 2.82 16.78
N LEU A 254 15.49 2.51 15.49
CA LEU A 254 15.72 3.48 14.41
C LEU A 254 14.75 4.66 14.49
N SER A 255 13.45 4.40 14.61
CA SER A 255 12.42 5.43 14.73
C SER A 255 12.64 6.33 15.95
N ARG A 256 13.09 5.75 17.06
CA ARG A 256 13.42 6.49 18.28
C ARG A 256 14.61 7.43 18.08
N LYS A 257 15.63 7.04 17.31
CA LYS A 257 16.75 7.94 16.99
C LYS A 257 16.29 9.18 16.23
N VAL A 258 15.29 9.04 15.35
CA VAL A 258 14.67 10.21 14.69
C VAL A 258 13.93 11.10 15.70
N GLN A 259 13.22 10.50 16.66
CA GLN A 259 12.58 11.26 17.74
C GLN A 259 13.62 12.01 18.59
N GLU A 260 14.73 11.37 18.94
CA GLU A 260 15.83 11.96 19.69
C GLU A 260 16.48 13.13 18.93
N ASP A 261 16.69 13.00 17.61
CA ASP A 261 17.16 14.10 16.76
C ASP A 261 16.21 15.31 16.82
N VAL A 262 14.91 15.05 16.72
CA VAL A 262 13.89 16.12 16.72
C VAL A 262 13.87 16.83 18.08
N VAL A 263 13.95 16.08 19.18
CA VAL A 263 14.06 16.66 20.53
C VAL A 263 15.32 17.51 20.67
N ALA A 264 16.48 16.99 20.25
CA ALA A 264 17.74 17.72 20.29
C ALA A 264 17.70 19.00 19.44
N GLN A 265 17.06 18.94 18.27
CA GLN A 265 16.86 20.10 17.41
C GLN A 265 15.98 21.16 18.08
N VAL A 266 14.84 20.79 18.65
CA VAL A 266 13.93 21.72 19.33
C VAL A 266 14.62 22.38 20.53
N GLN A 267 15.36 21.60 21.32
CA GLN A 267 16.11 22.12 22.46
C GLN A 267 17.20 23.12 22.03
N LYS A 268 17.88 22.86 20.91
CA LYS A 268 18.87 23.78 20.35
C LYS A 268 18.24 25.08 19.84
N GLU A 269 17.07 25.00 19.22
CA GLU A 269 16.34 26.16 18.72
C GLU A 269 15.69 26.98 19.84
N ASN A 270 15.33 26.34 20.96
CA ASN A 270 14.65 26.95 22.10
C ASN A 270 15.38 26.67 23.42
N PRO A 271 16.60 27.19 23.63
CA PRO A 271 17.44 26.83 24.77
C PRO A 271 16.89 27.28 26.14
N GLN A 272 15.88 28.15 26.17
CA GLN A 272 15.23 28.64 27.38
C GLN A 272 13.88 27.96 27.66
N ALA A 273 13.41 27.10 26.76
CA ALA A 273 12.14 26.40 26.95
C ALA A 273 12.27 25.35 28.07
N GLY A 274 11.21 25.17 28.84
CA GLY A 274 11.12 24.08 29.81
C GLY A 274 11.05 22.72 29.11
N GLU A 275 11.39 21.65 29.84
CA GLU A 275 11.40 20.29 29.29
C GLU A 275 10.05 19.88 28.68
N GLN A 276 8.94 20.22 29.33
CA GLN A 276 7.60 19.90 28.82
C GLN A 276 7.29 20.61 27.50
N ASP A 277 7.70 21.87 27.35
CA ASP A 277 7.51 22.64 26.12
C ASP A 277 8.37 22.07 24.98
N VAL A 278 9.61 21.69 25.29
CA VAL A 278 10.50 21.01 24.33
C VAL A 278 9.86 19.71 23.83
N LEU A 279 9.35 18.87 24.72
CA LEU A 279 8.72 17.61 24.35
C LEU A 279 7.44 17.81 23.52
N TYR A 280 6.61 18.79 23.88
CA TYR A 280 5.41 19.12 23.12
C TYR A 280 5.74 19.56 21.69
N GLN A 281 6.68 20.52 21.54
CA GLN A 281 7.11 21.00 20.22
C GLN A 281 7.80 19.90 19.41
N ALA A 282 8.62 19.07 20.06
CA ALA A 282 9.26 17.94 19.40
C ALA A 282 8.24 16.93 18.88
N GLN A 283 7.17 16.67 19.63
CA GLN A 283 6.10 15.80 19.17
C GLN A 283 5.36 16.36 17.94
N GLN A 284 5.07 17.66 17.92
CA GLN A 284 4.46 18.30 16.74
C GLN A 284 5.37 18.17 15.50
N LYS A 285 6.65 18.51 15.64
CA LYS A 285 7.62 18.38 14.55
C LYS A 285 7.81 16.95 14.10
N TYR A 286 7.76 15.98 15.01
CA TYR A 286 7.85 14.57 14.67
C TYR A 286 6.66 14.12 13.80
N GLU A 287 5.43 14.54 14.13
CA GLU A 287 4.25 14.23 13.31
C GLU A 287 4.31 14.89 11.93
N GLU A 288 4.75 16.15 11.85
CA GLU A 288 4.97 16.83 10.56
C GLU A 288 6.01 16.10 9.70
N LEU A 289 7.12 15.69 10.32
CA LEU A 289 8.18 14.94 9.67
C LEU A 289 7.69 13.58 9.18
N LEU A 290 6.87 12.89 9.98
CA LEU A 290 6.26 11.63 9.60
C LEU A 290 5.31 11.78 8.41
N VAL A 291 4.46 12.81 8.40
CA VAL A 291 3.58 13.10 7.24
C VAL A 291 4.43 13.37 6.00
N SER A 292 5.48 14.18 6.12
CA SER A 292 6.42 14.44 5.03
C SER A 292 7.07 13.15 4.53
N GLN A 293 7.52 12.29 5.44
CA GLN A 293 8.17 11.04 5.09
C GLN A 293 7.22 10.09 4.37
N VAL A 294 6.02 9.86 4.92
CA VAL A 294 4.99 9.02 4.30
C VAL A 294 4.66 9.50 2.88
N ASN A 295 4.59 10.81 2.66
CA ASN A 295 4.34 11.40 1.34
C ASN A 295 5.49 11.24 0.35
N SER A 296 6.73 11.05 0.84
CA SER A 296 7.90 10.82 0.00
C SER A 296 8.06 9.37 -0.45
N LEU A 297 7.44 8.43 0.27
CA LEU A 297 7.55 7.00 0.04
C LEU A 297 6.57 6.51 -1.03
N LYS A 298 6.97 5.50 -1.80
CA LYS A 298 6.08 4.81 -2.73
C LYS A 298 5.27 3.76 -1.96
N ILE A 299 4.11 4.16 -1.47
CA ILE A 299 3.20 3.28 -0.72
C ILE A 299 2.05 2.83 -1.62
N GLU A 300 1.88 1.52 -1.76
CA GLU A 300 0.77 0.90 -2.49
C GLU A 300 -0.03 0.01 -1.55
N ILE A 301 -1.30 0.32 -1.32
CA ILE A 301 -2.24 -0.51 -0.53
C ILE A 301 -3.08 -1.32 -1.50
N LEU A 302 -3.25 -2.62 -1.23
CA LEU A 302 -3.99 -3.58 -2.05
C LEU A 302 -5.41 -3.81 -1.53
#